data_AF-A0A5S3WM21-F1
#
_entry.id   AF-A0A5S3WM21-F1
#
_cell.length_a   1.000
_cell.length_b   1.000
_cell.length_c   1.000
_cell.angle_alpha   90.00
_cell.angle_beta   90.00
_cell.angle_gamma   90.00
#
_symmetry.space_group_name_H-M   'P 1'
#
loop_
_entity.id
_entity.type
_entity.pdbx_description
1 polymer ?
#
loop_
_entity_poly.entity_id
_entity_poly.type
_entity_poly.pdbx_seq_one_letter_code
_entity_poly.pdbx_strand_id
1 'polypeptide(L)'
;MAVLDKAYRVWIGDKEVSRLANKLERPYFSLYERDLYGISPDRKLWRYNLDDDVLHYIAQLPVRARCVSDVNGEQALLTYMMQLNRELVSFSVQ
;
A
#
# COMPACT_ATOMS: atom_id res chain seq x y z
N MET A 1 12.42 -10.77 2.09
CA MET A 1 12.52 -9.30 2.03
C MET A 1 11.69 -8.80 0.85
N ALA A 2 10.81 -7.83 1.06
CA ALA A 2 10.05 -7.18 0.00
C ALA A 2 10.75 -5.88 -0.40
N VAL A 3 10.92 -5.63 -1.70
CA VAL A 3 11.57 -4.42 -2.21
C VAL A 3 10.78 -3.80 -3.36
N LEU A 4 10.90 -2.48 -3.49
CA LEU A 4 10.41 -1.73 -4.64
C LEU A 4 11.59 -1.30 -5.51
N ASP A 5 11.50 -1.50 -6.82
CA ASP A 5 12.51 -1.00 -7.73
C ASP A 5 12.19 0.42 -8.27
N LYS A 6 13.10 0.96 -9.08
CA LYS A 6 12.97 2.29 -9.70
C LYS A 6 11.80 2.41 -10.68
N ALA A 7 11.26 1.29 -11.16
CA ALA A 7 10.10 1.22 -12.05
C ALA A 7 8.80 0.92 -11.29
N TYR A 8 8.83 0.99 -9.95
CA TYR A 8 7.72 0.71 -9.04
C TYR A 8 7.20 -0.74 -9.13
N ARG A 9 8.08 -1.67 -9.51
CA ARG A 9 7.78 -3.10 -9.44
C ARG A 9 8.12 -3.62 -8.06
N VAL A 10 7.23 -4.45 -7.52
CA VAL A 10 7.37 -5.07 -6.20
C VAL A 10 8.03 -6.43 -6.37
N TRP A 11 9.05 -6.70 -5.57
CA TRP A 11 9.80 -7.96 -5.60
C TRP A 11 9.81 -8.61 -4.20
N ILE A 12 9.61 -9.92 -4.14
CA ILE A 12 9.79 -10.74 -2.95
C ILE A 12 10.96 -11.68 -3.21
N GLY A 13 12.10 -11.42 -2.57
CA GLY A 13 13.35 -12.09 -2.93
C GLY A 13 13.75 -11.72 -4.37
N ASP A 14 13.87 -12.72 -5.23
CA ASP A 14 14.19 -12.61 -6.66
C ASP A 14 12.95 -12.65 -7.58
N LYS A 15 11.74 -12.81 -7.02
CA LYS A 15 10.50 -12.93 -7.78
C LYS A 15 9.74 -11.60 -7.82
N GLU A 16 9.45 -11.12 -9.03
CA GLU A 16 8.52 -10.01 -9.24
C GLU A 16 7.09 -10.42 -8.90
N VAL A 17 6.38 -9.58 -8.15
CA VAL A 17 4.94 -9.69 -7.93
C VAL A 17 4.22 -8.94 -9.05
N SER A 18 4.19 -9.55 -10.23
CA SER A 18 3.68 -8.92 -11.46
C SER A 18 2.21 -8.46 -11.36
N ARG A 19 1.41 -9.08 -10.48
CA ARG A 19 0.02 -8.68 -10.22
C ARG A 19 -0.10 -7.26 -9.62
N LEU A 20 0.97 -6.76 -9.00
CA LEU A 20 1.08 -5.41 -8.47
C LEU A 20 1.65 -4.40 -9.46
N ALA A 21 1.93 -4.80 -10.70
CA ALA A 21 2.38 -3.87 -11.73
C ALA A 21 1.37 -2.73 -11.92
N ASN A 22 1.85 -1.50 -11.86
CA ASN A 22 1.06 -0.27 -11.96
C ASN A 22 -0.06 -0.13 -10.90
N LYS A 23 0.02 -0.87 -9.79
CA LYS A 23 -0.94 -0.75 -8.67
C LYS A 23 -0.54 0.28 -7.63
N LEU A 24 0.60 0.94 -7.79
CA LEU A 24 1.08 1.97 -6.87
C LEU A 24 0.93 3.36 -7.50
N GLU A 25 0.23 4.26 -6.82
CA GLU A 25 0.21 5.70 -7.14
C GLU A 25 1.60 6.32 -6.94
N ARG A 26 2.32 5.84 -5.92
CA ARG A 26 3.59 6.38 -5.42
C ARG A 26 4.49 5.22 -4.97
N PRO A 27 5.81 5.44 -4.85
CA PRO A 27 6.75 4.36 -4.55
C PRO A 27 6.76 3.96 -3.06
N TYR A 28 5.59 3.69 -2.50
CA TYR A 28 5.42 3.33 -1.09
C TYR A 28 4.40 2.20 -0.96
N PHE A 29 4.78 1.17 -0.23
CA PHE A 29 3.89 0.14 0.27
C PHE A 29 4.34 -0.26 1.68
N SER A 30 3.43 -0.85 2.44
CA SER A 30 3.75 -1.48 3.72
C SER A 30 3.54 -2.99 3.61
N LEU A 31 4.33 -3.75 4.36
CA LEU A 31 4.18 -5.20 4.47
C LEU A 31 3.87 -5.52 5.93
N TYR A 32 2.78 -6.23 6.17
CA TYR A 32 2.50 -6.85 7.45
C TYR A 32 2.32 -8.34 7.23
N GLU A 33 3.16 -9.16 7.85
CA GLU A 33 3.23 -10.60 7.61
C GLU A 33 3.34 -10.96 6.12
N ARG A 34 2.22 -11.38 5.51
CA ARG A 34 2.12 -11.80 4.10
C ARG A 34 1.22 -10.89 3.27
N ASP A 35 0.73 -9.81 3.86
CA ASP A 35 -0.13 -8.83 3.20
C ASP A 35 0.63 -7.56 2.87
N LEU A 36 0.62 -7.21 1.58
CA LEU A 36 1.13 -5.95 1.06
C LEU A 36 0.00 -4.93 0.98
N TYR A 37 0.27 -3.71 1.42
CA TYR A 37 -0.69 -2.61 1.41
C TYR A 37 -0.15 -1.42 0.63
N GLY A 38 -1.01 -0.82 -0.19
CA GLY A 38 -0.64 0.35 -0.95
C GLY A 38 -1.84 1.18 -1.38
N ILE A 39 -1.54 2.27 -2.07
CA ILE A 39 -2.54 3.16 -2.64
C ILE A 39 -2.44 3.06 -4.16
N SER A 40 -3.56 2.77 -4.83
CA SER A 40 -3.63 2.69 -6.29
C SER A 40 -3.69 4.07 -6.96
N PRO A 41 -3.37 4.18 -8.26
CA PRO A 41 -3.48 5.45 -8.99
C PRO A 41 -4.87 6.10 -8.94
N ASP A 42 -5.94 5.32 -8.83
CA ASP A 42 -7.32 5.80 -8.60
C ASP A 42 -7.64 6.05 -7.12
N ARG A 43 -6.61 6.12 -6.27
CA ARG A 43 -6.64 6.41 -4.83
C ARG A 43 -7.44 5.41 -3.99
N LYS A 44 -7.38 4.13 -4.31
CA LYS A 44 -7.95 3.08 -3.44
C LYS A 44 -6.86 2.50 -2.56
N LEU A 45 -7.17 2.35 -1.27
CA LEU A 45 -6.40 1.49 -0.39
C LEU A 45 -6.61 0.05 -0.84
N TRP A 46 -5.53 -0.65 -1.13
CA TRP A 46 -5.57 -2.06 -1.48
C TRP A 46 -4.70 -2.89 -0.55
N ARG A 47 -5.08 -4.16 -0.40
CA ARG A 47 -4.33 -5.22 0.25
C ARG A 47 -4.09 -6.33 -0.76
N TYR A 48 -2.89 -6.88 -0.80
CA TYR A 48 -2.54 -8.02 -1.63
C TYR A 48 -1.90 -9.10 -0.77
N ASN A 49 -2.52 -10.27 -0.74
CA ASN A 49 -2.01 -11.41 0.01
C ASN A 49 -1.01 -12.21 -0.84
N LEU A 50 0.19 -12.42 -0.30
CA LEU A 50 1.28 -13.11 -0.99
C LEU A 50 1.10 -14.64 -1.08
N ASP A 51 0.29 -15.25 -0.21
CA ASP A 51 0.07 -16.70 -0.21
C ASP A 51 -1.02 -17.09 -1.22
N ASP A 52 -2.13 -16.36 -1.21
CA ASP A 52 -3.31 -16.68 -2.02
C ASP A 52 -3.34 -15.93 -3.37
N ASP A 53 -2.36 -15.04 -3.60
CA ASP A 53 -2.27 -14.17 -4.80
C ASP A 53 -3.49 -13.26 -4.99
N VAL A 54 -4.25 -12.92 -3.93
CA VAL A 54 -5.49 -12.14 -4.06
C VAL A 54 -5.28 -10.66 -3.78
N LEU A 55 -5.73 -9.80 -4.72
CA LEU A 55 -5.80 -8.35 -4.56
C LEU A 55 -7.21 -7.92 -4.12
N HIS A 56 -7.29 -7.25 -2.98
CA HIS A 56 -8.51 -6.66 -2.44
C HIS A 56 -8.42 -5.14 -2.40
N TYR A 57 -9.50 -4.47 -2.76
CA TYR A 57 -9.65 -3.03 -2.56
C TYR A 57 -10.49 -2.80 -1.30
N ILE A 58 -9.91 -2.12 -0.32
CA ILE A 58 -10.52 -1.92 1.00
C ILE A 58 -11.40 -0.67 0.97
N ALA A 59 -10.88 0.45 0.47
CA ALA A 59 -11.58 1.72 0.52
C ALA A 59 -11.11 2.70 -0.54
N GLN A 60 -11.99 3.64 -0.89
CA GLN A 60 -11.61 4.84 -1.64
C GLN A 60 -11.04 5.88 -0.67
N LEU A 61 -9.83 6.35 -0.93
CA LEU A 61 -9.16 7.36 -0.13
C LEU A 61 -9.36 8.77 -0.70
N PRO A 62 -9.37 9.80 0.16
CA PRO A 62 -9.39 11.19 -0.26
C PRO A 62 -8.05 11.59 -0.92
N VAL A 63 -8.09 12.66 -1.72
CA VAL A 63 -6.92 13.20 -2.45
C VAL A 63 -5.74 13.61 -1.55
N ARG A 64 -5.95 13.70 -0.24
CA ARG A 64 -4.93 14.08 0.74
C ARG A 64 -4.07 12.91 1.20
N ALA A 65 -4.53 11.68 1.04
CA ALA A 65 -3.73 10.49 1.33
C ALA A 65 -2.48 10.45 0.41
N ARG A 66 -1.37 9.95 0.94
CA ARG A 66 -0.09 9.87 0.21
C ARG A 66 0.50 8.47 0.20
N CYS A 67 0.51 7.80 1.34
CA CYS A 67 1.04 6.45 1.43
C CYS A 67 0.48 5.75 2.67
N VAL A 68 0.59 4.43 2.66
CA VAL A 68 0.56 3.60 3.86
C VAL A 68 1.93 3.71 4.51
N SER A 69 1.97 4.24 5.73
CA SER A 69 3.18 4.40 6.52
C SER A 69 3.52 3.13 7.28
N ASP A 70 2.50 2.49 7.86
CA ASP A 70 2.64 1.28 8.67
C ASP A 70 1.32 0.50 8.74
N VAL A 71 1.36 -0.78 9.12
CA VAL A 71 0.20 -1.67 9.27
C VAL A 71 0.44 -2.68 10.39
N ASN A 72 -0.60 -2.98 11.19
CA ASN A 72 -0.51 -3.95 12.29
C ASN A 72 -1.55 -5.11 12.18
N GLY A 73 -2.11 -5.33 10.99
CA GLY A 73 -3.13 -6.36 10.72
C GLY A 73 -4.57 -5.88 10.89
N GLU A 74 -4.84 -4.98 11.83
CA GLU A 74 -6.19 -4.41 12.04
C GLU A 74 -6.32 -3.00 11.46
N GLN A 75 -5.24 -2.24 11.52
CA GLN A 75 -5.21 -0.84 11.11
C GLN A 75 -4.03 -0.56 10.19
N ALA A 76 -4.28 0.29 9.20
CA ALA A 76 -3.25 0.95 8.41
C ALA A 76 -3.09 2.38 8.92
N LEU A 77 -1.85 2.80 9.14
CA LEU A 77 -1.50 4.19 9.40
C LEU A 77 -1.16 4.85 8.07
N LEU A 78 -1.92 5.87 7.69
CA LEU A 78 -1.77 6.58 6.42
C LEU A 78 -1.15 7.95 6.65
N THR A 79 -0.17 8.35 5.82
CA THR A 79 0.28 9.74 5.77
C THR A 79 -0.70 10.56 4.93
N TYR A 80 -1.21 11.64 5.53
CA TYR A 80 -2.05 12.64 4.88
C TYR A 80 -1.29 13.97 4.77
N MET A 81 -1.47 14.65 3.64
CA MET A 81 -1.02 16.02 3.46
C MET A 81 -2.17 16.99 3.70
N MET A 82 -2.05 17.79 4.75
CA MET A 82 -2.99 18.81 5.17
C MET A 82 -2.33 20.18 4.96
N GLN A 83 -2.58 20.80 3.80
CA GLN A 83 -1.85 22.00 3.35
C GLN A 83 -0.33 21.73 3.31
N LEU A 84 0.46 22.38 4.17
CA LEU A 84 1.91 22.20 4.30
C LEU A 84 2.30 21.20 5.40
N ASN A 85 1.32 20.66 6.14
CA ASN A 85 1.55 19.74 7.24
C ASN A 85 1.35 18.28 6.83
N ARG A 86 2.06 17.39 7.52
CA ARG A 86 1.89 15.93 7.45
C ARG A 86 1.18 15.48 8.71
N GLU A 87 0.14 14.68 8.52
CA GLU A 87 -0.59 14.03 9.60
C GLU A 87 -0.62 12.53 9.38
N LEU A 88 -0.71 11.77 10.46
CA LEU A 88 -0.91 10.33 10.44
C LEU A 88 -2.35 10.05 10.83
N VAL A 89 -3.06 9.31 9.99
CA VAL A 89 -4.46 8.95 10.17
C VAL A 89 -4.57 7.44 10.20
N SER A 90 -5.17 6.86 11.24
CA SER A 90 -5.45 5.43 11.29
C SER A 90 -6.70 5.09 10.48
N PHE A 91 -6.67 3.92 9.83
CA PHE A 91 -7.74 3.41 9.00
C PHE A 91 -7.93 1.92 9.26
N SER A 92 -9.17 1.47 9.47
CA SER A 92 -9.45 0.04 9.65
C SER A 92 -9.25 -0.73 8.36
N VAL A 93 -8.57 -1.88 8.41
CA VAL A 93 -8.30 -2.74 7.25
C VAL A 93 -8.87 -4.15 7.38
N GLN A 94 -9.78 -4.35 8.34
CA GLN A 94 -10.60 -5.55 8.46
C GLN A 94 -11.67 -5.63 7.37
#